data_AF-A0A6G3WQD8-F1
#
_entry.id   AF-A0A6G3WQD8-F1
#
_cell.length_a   1.000
_cell.length_b   1.000
_cell.length_c   1.000
_cell.angle_alpha   90.00
_cell.angle_beta   90.00
_cell.angle_gamma   90.00
#
_symmetry.space_group_name_H-M   'P 1'
#
loop_
_entity.id
_entity.type
_entity.pdbx_description
1 polymer ?
#
loop_
_entity_poly.entity_id
_entity_poly.type
_entity_poly.pdbx_seq_one_letter_code
_entity_poly.pdbx_strand_id
1 'polypeptide(L)'
;RAHLAEVRRRMPGAEVVLQLDEPSLTAVLLGRVRSASGYRTYRAVDRQIVEATLRDVLAAAGEDGTTLVHSCAPEVPFALLRRAGADGISFDFSLLTEREEEAIGEAVEGGTQLFLGVVPSTDAASEGLSDPGGSVMGVRTLWSRLGLHPGTLAESVAITPSCGLAGASPAYARAALAHSARAARSLADNPE
;
A
#
# COMPACT_ATOMS: atom_id res chain seq x y z
N ARG A 1 12.80 -9.77 -13.71
CA ARG A 1 14.15 -10.31 -13.39
C ARG A 1 15.27 -9.46 -13.97
N ALA A 2 15.37 -9.26 -15.29
CA ALA A 2 16.46 -8.49 -15.90
C ALA A 2 16.59 -7.06 -15.35
N HIS A 3 15.46 -6.37 -15.14
CA HIS A 3 15.44 -5.03 -14.54
C HIS A 3 16.05 -5.01 -13.12
N LEU A 4 15.67 -5.94 -12.24
CA LEU A 4 16.23 -6.01 -10.88
C LEU A 4 17.72 -6.35 -10.88
N ALA A 5 18.18 -7.22 -11.80
CA ALA A 5 19.61 -7.50 -11.97
C ALA A 5 20.39 -6.25 -12.40
N GLU A 6 19.83 -5.44 -13.30
CA GLU A 6 20.40 -4.16 -13.71
C GLU A 6 20.51 -3.18 -12.52
N VAL A 7 19.44 -3.04 -11.74
CA VAL A 7 19.39 -2.17 -10.56
C VAL A 7 20.45 -2.58 -9.54
N ARG A 8 20.51 -3.87 -9.16
CA ARG A 8 21.50 -4.41 -8.22
C ARG A 8 22.93 -4.20 -8.71
N ARG A 9 23.19 -4.38 -10.01
CA ARG A 9 24.52 -4.14 -10.59
C ARG A 9 24.94 -2.68 -10.49
N ARG A 10 24.02 -1.74 -10.69
CA ARG A 10 24.30 -0.30 -10.59
C ARG A 10 24.42 0.19 -9.15
N MET A 11 23.73 -0.45 -8.21
CA MET A 11 23.63 -0.05 -6.80
C MET A 11 24.06 -1.19 -5.87
N PRO A 12 25.34 -1.62 -5.88
CA PRO A 12 25.78 -2.85 -5.21
C PRO A 12 25.69 -2.83 -3.68
N GLY A 13 25.57 -1.65 -3.05
CA GLY A 13 25.38 -1.50 -1.60
C GLY A 13 23.94 -1.21 -1.18
N ALA A 14 23.00 -1.15 -2.14
CA ALA A 14 21.60 -0.90 -1.84
C ALA A 14 20.83 -2.21 -1.67
N GLU A 15 20.00 -2.26 -0.64
CA GLU A 15 18.94 -3.25 -0.54
C GLU A 15 17.83 -2.91 -1.56
N VAL A 16 17.48 -3.86 -2.41
CA VAL A 16 16.53 -3.65 -3.50
C VAL A 16 15.19 -4.30 -3.15
N VAL A 17 14.19 -3.45 -2.93
CA VAL A 17 12.78 -3.83 -2.77
C VAL A 17 12.05 -3.67 -4.10
N LEU A 18 11.25 -4.65 -4.49
CA LEU A 18 10.38 -4.56 -5.67
C LEU A 18 9.01 -3.99 -5.25
N GLN A 19 8.71 -2.76 -5.63
CA GLN A 19 7.34 -2.23 -5.56
C GLN A 19 6.65 -2.39 -6.91
N LEU A 20 5.46 -3.00 -6.91
CA LEU A 20 4.57 -3.14 -8.06
C LEU A 20 3.34 -2.23 -7.87
N ASP A 21 3.21 -1.22 -8.72
CA ASP A 21 2.08 -0.27 -8.66
C ASP A 21 0.93 -0.76 -9.55
N GLU A 22 -0.19 -1.13 -8.93
CA GLU A 22 -1.34 -1.73 -9.62
C GLU A 22 -2.68 -1.06 -9.25
N PRO A 23 -2.84 0.26 -9.49
CA PRO A 23 -4.07 0.98 -9.18
C PRO A 23 -5.28 0.51 -10.02
N SER A 24 -5.05 -0.25 -11.10
CA SER A 24 -6.11 -0.79 -11.96
C SER A 24 -6.52 -2.22 -11.61
N LEU A 25 -5.87 -2.88 -10.65
CA LEU A 25 -6.09 -4.29 -10.34
C LEU A 25 -7.56 -4.61 -10.04
N THR A 26 -8.17 -3.84 -9.15
CA THR A 26 -9.59 -3.99 -8.82
C THR A 26 -10.48 -3.79 -10.05
N ALA A 27 -10.17 -2.80 -10.90
CA ALA A 27 -10.92 -2.58 -12.13
C ALA A 27 -10.80 -3.77 -13.11
N VAL A 28 -9.64 -4.43 -13.19
CA VAL A 28 -9.44 -5.64 -13.98
C VAL A 28 -10.26 -6.81 -13.43
N LEU A 29 -10.21 -7.03 -12.12
CA LEU A 29 -10.97 -8.10 -11.44
C LEU A 29 -12.49 -7.93 -11.58
N LEU A 30 -12.96 -6.70 -11.66
CA LEU A 30 -14.39 -6.38 -11.75
C LEU A 30 -14.88 -6.09 -13.17
N GLY A 31 -14.00 -6.17 -14.19
CA GLY A 31 -14.37 -5.88 -15.58
C GLY A 31 -14.78 -4.43 -15.83
N ARG A 32 -14.13 -3.50 -15.12
CA ARG A 32 -14.41 -2.05 -15.14
C ARG A 32 -13.41 -1.26 -16.00
N VAL A 33 -12.39 -1.90 -16.57
CA VAL A 33 -11.42 -1.25 -17.47
C VAL A 33 -12.13 -0.83 -18.76
N ARG A 34 -12.15 0.47 -19.06
CA ARG A 34 -12.80 1.00 -20.28
C ARG A 34 -12.02 0.60 -21.53
N SER A 35 -12.74 0.31 -22.61
CA SER A 35 -12.15 0.19 -23.95
C SER A 35 -11.64 1.55 -24.44
N ALA A 36 -10.80 1.56 -25.47
CA ALA A 36 -10.26 2.80 -26.05
C ALA A 36 -11.34 3.83 -26.45
N SER A 37 -12.52 3.37 -26.90
CA SER A 37 -13.65 4.23 -27.25
C SER A 37 -14.43 4.78 -26.04
N GLY A 38 -14.17 4.31 -24.82
CA GLY A 38 -14.90 4.69 -23.60
C GLY A 38 -16.32 4.12 -23.46
N TYR A 39 -16.93 3.60 -24.54
CA TYR A 39 -18.32 3.13 -24.55
C TYR A 39 -18.56 1.76 -23.92
N ARG A 40 -17.52 0.95 -23.76
CA ARG A 40 -17.60 -0.41 -23.21
C ARG A 40 -16.48 -0.64 -22.20
N THR A 41 -16.59 -1.71 -21.42
CA THR A 41 -15.50 -2.23 -20.60
C THR A 41 -15.03 -3.58 -21.10
N TYR A 42 -13.77 -3.91 -20.83
CA TYR A 42 -13.26 -5.26 -20.99
C TYR A 42 -13.90 -6.19 -19.94
N ARG A 43 -14.06 -7.47 -20.29
CA ARG A 43 -14.58 -8.47 -19.36
C ARG A 43 -13.64 -8.61 -18.16
N ALA A 44 -14.21 -8.96 -17.01
CA ALA A 44 -13.43 -9.35 -15.84
C ALA A 44 -12.46 -10.49 -16.22
N VAL A 45 -11.22 -10.36 -15.76
CA VAL A 45 -10.23 -11.43 -15.89
C VAL A 45 -10.42 -12.42 -14.75
N ASP A 46 -10.27 -13.70 -15.06
CA ASP A 46 -10.37 -14.75 -14.05
C ASP A 46 -9.39 -14.51 -12.89
N ARG A 47 -9.90 -14.66 -11.67
CA ARG A 47 -9.14 -14.35 -10.45
C ARG A 47 -7.90 -15.22 -10.30
N GLN A 48 -7.95 -16.48 -10.73
CA GLN A 48 -6.81 -17.39 -10.66
C GLN A 48 -5.71 -16.99 -11.64
N ILE A 49 -6.09 -16.49 -12.83
CA ILE A 49 -5.14 -15.96 -13.81
C ILE A 49 -4.45 -14.70 -13.25
N VAL A 50 -5.21 -13.78 -12.65
CA VAL A 50 -4.65 -12.57 -12.03
C VAL A 50 -3.67 -12.95 -10.91
N GLU A 51 -4.07 -13.84 -10.01
CA GLU A 51 -3.24 -14.28 -8.88
C GLU A 51 -1.95 -14.97 -9.36
N ALA A 52 -2.03 -15.86 -10.36
CA ALA A 52 -0.86 -16.53 -10.93
C ALA A 52 0.09 -15.54 -11.62
N THR A 53 -0.47 -14.59 -12.37
CA THR A 53 0.33 -13.56 -13.06
C THR A 53 1.07 -12.67 -12.06
N LEU A 54 0.40 -12.23 -11.00
CA LEU A 54 1.04 -11.43 -9.95
C LEU A 54 2.13 -12.24 -9.24
N ARG A 55 1.88 -13.52 -8.91
CA ARG A 55 2.89 -14.39 -8.32
C ARG A 55 4.14 -14.50 -9.18
N ASP A 56 3.99 -14.68 -10.49
CA ASP A 56 5.13 -14.75 -11.41
C ASP A 56 5.92 -13.44 -11.47
N VAL A 57 5.23 -12.29 -11.41
CA VAL A 57 5.87 -10.97 -11.38
C VAL A 57 6.63 -10.76 -10.07
N LEU A 58 6.00 -11.04 -8.92
CA LEU A 58 6.62 -10.86 -7.61
C LEU A 58 7.80 -11.81 -7.40
N ALA A 59 7.70 -13.05 -7.88
CA ALA A 59 8.80 -14.03 -7.90
C ALA A 59 10.02 -13.57 -8.72
N ALA A 60 9.92 -12.47 -9.47
CA ALA A 60 11.09 -11.86 -10.10
C ALA A 60 12.10 -11.30 -9.08
N ALA A 61 11.67 -11.00 -7.85
CA ALA A 61 12.51 -10.49 -6.78
C ALA A 61 13.55 -11.51 -6.29
N GLY A 62 13.22 -12.81 -6.38
CA GLY A 62 14.00 -13.92 -5.83
C GLY A 62 13.47 -14.36 -4.46
N GLU A 63 13.99 -15.47 -3.93
CA GLU A 63 13.54 -16.03 -2.63
C GLU A 63 13.78 -15.05 -1.46
N ASP A 64 14.91 -14.34 -1.48
CA ASP A 64 15.27 -13.35 -0.46
C ASP A 64 14.83 -11.91 -0.80
N GLY A 65 14.08 -11.72 -1.89
CA GLY A 65 13.73 -10.38 -2.38
C GLY A 65 12.41 -9.89 -1.80
N THR A 66 12.41 -8.75 -1.11
CA THR A 66 11.18 -8.14 -0.60
C THR A 66 10.33 -7.52 -1.69
N THR A 67 9.03 -7.74 -1.62
CA THR A 67 8.02 -7.28 -2.57
C THR A 67 6.89 -6.50 -1.90
N LEU A 68 6.50 -5.40 -2.53
CA LEU A 68 5.42 -4.52 -2.10
C LEU A 68 4.45 -4.32 -3.26
N VAL A 69 3.14 -4.36 -3.00
CA VAL A 69 2.13 -3.96 -3.99
C VAL A 69 1.47 -2.67 -3.54
N HIS A 70 1.45 -1.66 -4.39
CA HIS A 70 0.76 -0.40 -4.14
C HIS A 70 -0.53 -0.31 -4.97
N SER A 71 -1.63 0.11 -4.32
CA SER A 71 -2.85 0.53 -4.99
C SER A 71 -3.52 1.68 -4.23
N CYS A 72 -3.60 2.84 -4.85
CA CYS A 72 -4.37 3.99 -4.35
C CYS A 72 -5.85 3.96 -4.77
N ALA A 73 -6.33 2.84 -5.34
CA ALA A 73 -7.73 2.65 -5.71
C ALA A 73 -8.52 1.96 -4.57
N PRO A 74 -9.84 2.17 -4.48
CA PRO A 74 -10.68 1.51 -3.47
C PRO A 74 -10.79 0.00 -3.72
N GLU A 75 -11.32 -0.72 -2.72
CA GLU A 75 -11.57 -2.17 -2.78
C GLU A 75 -10.28 -2.98 -3.10
N VAL A 76 -9.17 -2.68 -2.41
CA VAL A 76 -7.88 -3.37 -2.58
C VAL A 76 -8.04 -4.87 -2.24
N PRO A 77 -7.64 -5.80 -3.12
CA PRO A 77 -7.89 -7.23 -2.91
C PRO A 77 -6.82 -7.89 -2.02
N PHE A 78 -6.71 -7.47 -0.75
CA PHE A 78 -5.68 -7.89 0.22
C PHE A 78 -5.38 -9.40 0.22
N ALA A 79 -6.42 -10.23 0.35
CA ALA A 79 -6.25 -11.69 0.38
C ALA A 79 -5.66 -12.26 -0.92
N LEU A 80 -5.95 -11.66 -2.08
CA LEU A 80 -5.34 -12.08 -3.36
C LEU A 80 -3.87 -11.67 -3.41
N LEU A 81 -3.54 -10.44 -2.99
CA LEU A 81 -2.16 -9.95 -2.98
C LEU A 81 -1.27 -10.79 -2.04
N ARG A 82 -1.78 -11.13 -0.85
CA ARG A 82 -1.10 -12.03 0.10
C ARG A 82 -0.84 -13.41 -0.52
N ARG A 83 -1.83 -14.03 -1.17
CA ARG A 83 -1.65 -15.32 -1.85
C ARG A 83 -0.77 -15.27 -3.10
N ALA A 84 -0.66 -14.10 -3.72
CA ALA A 84 0.29 -13.87 -4.80
C ALA A 84 1.74 -13.75 -4.27
N GLY A 85 1.93 -13.57 -2.96
CA GLY A 85 3.24 -13.51 -2.31
C GLY A 85 3.76 -12.10 -2.08
N ALA A 86 2.88 -11.10 -1.95
CA ALA A 86 3.30 -9.76 -1.56
C ALA A 86 3.70 -9.73 -0.08
N ASP A 87 4.93 -9.29 0.22
CA ASP A 87 5.42 -9.13 1.60
C ASP A 87 4.82 -7.89 2.27
N GLY A 88 4.49 -6.88 1.48
CA GLY A 88 3.76 -5.71 1.94
C GLY A 88 2.70 -5.21 0.98
N ILE A 89 1.76 -4.44 1.51
CA ILE A 89 0.66 -3.82 0.75
C ILE A 89 0.55 -2.34 1.13
N SER A 90 0.69 -1.46 0.13
CA SER A 90 0.49 -0.02 0.25
C SER A 90 -0.85 0.41 -0.33
N PHE A 91 -1.61 1.19 0.41
CA PHE A 91 -2.94 1.61 0.00
C PHE A 91 -3.34 2.94 0.61
N ASP A 92 -4.28 3.63 -0.05
CA ASP A 92 -4.89 4.85 0.49
C ASP A 92 -5.85 4.46 1.64
N PHE A 93 -5.45 4.79 2.87
CA PHE A 93 -6.22 4.44 4.06
C PHE A 93 -7.58 5.13 4.09
N SER A 94 -7.72 6.29 3.44
CA SER A 94 -8.99 7.03 3.40
C SER A 94 -10.07 6.34 2.57
N LEU A 95 -9.68 5.37 1.74
CA LEU A 95 -10.59 4.59 0.89
C LEU A 95 -11.02 3.26 1.52
N LEU A 96 -10.52 2.94 2.72
CA LEU A 96 -10.94 1.74 3.44
C LEU A 96 -12.38 1.85 3.94
N THR A 97 -13.05 0.71 3.93
CA THR A 97 -14.35 0.50 4.55
C THR A 97 -14.29 -0.71 5.48
N GLU A 98 -15.37 -0.95 6.22
CA GLU A 98 -15.48 -2.13 7.10
C GLU A 98 -15.36 -3.46 6.34
N ARG A 99 -15.59 -3.46 5.02
CA ARG A 99 -15.49 -4.67 4.18
C ARG A 99 -14.08 -5.23 4.07
N GLU A 100 -13.07 -4.38 4.24
CA GLU A 100 -11.67 -4.78 4.12
C GLU A 100 -11.06 -5.22 5.46
N GLU A 101 -11.74 -4.98 6.59
CA GLU A 101 -11.18 -5.14 7.93
C GLU A 101 -10.74 -6.58 8.24
N GLU A 102 -11.59 -7.57 7.95
CA GLU A 102 -11.25 -8.98 8.15
C GLU A 102 -9.98 -9.36 7.36
N ALA A 103 -9.91 -8.97 6.09
CA ALA A 103 -8.77 -9.28 5.23
C ALA A 103 -7.48 -8.56 5.67
N ILE A 104 -7.60 -7.38 6.29
CA ILE A 104 -6.49 -6.64 6.89
C ILE A 104 -6.00 -7.35 8.16
N GLY A 105 -6.90 -7.77 9.04
CA GLY A 105 -6.55 -8.55 10.23
C GLY A 105 -5.76 -9.80 9.87
N GLU A 106 -6.28 -10.59 8.92
CA GLU A 106 -5.58 -11.78 8.40
C GLU A 106 -4.22 -11.44 7.76
N ALA A 107 -4.08 -10.27 7.13
CA ALA A 107 -2.82 -9.84 6.53
C ALA A 107 -1.78 -9.56 7.62
N VAL A 108 -2.15 -8.82 8.67
CA VAL A 108 -1.27 -8.52 9.80
C VAL A 108 -0.86 -9.79 10.53
N GLU A 109 -1.81 -10.66 10.88
CA GLU A 109 -1.54 -11.94 11.54
C GLU A 109 -0.68 -12.88 10.68
N GLY A 110 -0.87 -12.81 9.35
CA GLY A 110 -0.06 -13.51 8.37
C GLY A 110 1.32 -12.88 8.12
N GLY A 111 1.70 -11.82 8.83
CA GLY A 111 3.00 -11.15 8.74
C GLY A 111 3.16 -10.18 7.57
N THR A 112 2.08 -9.85 6.85
CA THR A 112 2.12 -8.86 5.76
C THR A 112 2.31 -7.46 6.32
N GLN A 113 3.31 -6.74 5.82
CA GLN A 113 3.57 -5.36 6.20
C GLN A 113 2.58 -4.40 5.53
N LEU A 114 1.96 -3.50 6.29
CA LEU A 114 0.98 -2.56 5.76
C LEU A 114 1.57 -1.15 5.65
N PHE A 115 1.47 -0.56 4.47
CA PHE A 115 1.92 0.81 4.19
C PHE A 115 0.69 1.71 4.09
N LEU A 116 0.31 2.33 5.20
CA LEU A 116 -0.94 3.06 5.35
C LEU A 116 -0.79 4.49 4.81
N GLY A 117 -1.48 4.76 3.71
CA GLY A 117 -1.56 6.08 3.08
C GLY A 117 -2.51 6.99 3.84
N VAL A 118 -2.03 7.67 4.88
CA VAL A 118 -2.83 8.58 5.73
C VAL A 118 -2.48 10.05 5.54
N VAL A 119 -1.42 10.35 4.78
CA VAL A 119 -1.00 11.71 4.47
C VAL A 119 -1.38 12.05 3.03
N PRO A 120 -2.04 13.20 2.75
CA PRO A 120 -2.39 13.55 1.38
C PRO A 120 -1.14 13.69 0.50
N SER A 121 -1.26 13.33 -0.78
CA SER A 121 -0.13 13.26 -1.70
C SER A 121 0.11 14.53 -2.52
N THR A 122 -0.74 15.54 -2.38
CA THR A 122 -0.61 16.83 -3.09
C THR A 122 -1.07 17.99 -2.21
N ASP A 123 -0.53 19.18 -2.46
CA ASP A 123 -0.96 20.43 -1.81
C ASP A 123 -2.46 20.68 -2.01
N ALA A 124 -2.97 20.43 -3.22
CA ALA A 124 -4.37 20.69 -3.57
C ALA A 124 -5.35 19.73 -2.87
N ALA A 125 -4.91 18.51 -2.57
CA ALA A 125 -5.68 17.55 -1.78
C ALA A 125 -5.53 17.78 -0.27
N SER A 126 -4.74 18.76 0.15
CA SER A 126 -4.48 19.07 1.56
C SER A 126 -5.19 20.36 1.96
N GLU A 127 -6.06 20.29 2.95
CA GLU A 127 -6.60 21.48 3.64
C GLU A 127 -5.60 22.03 4.69
N GLY A 128 -4.32 21.65 4.57
CA GLY A 128 -3.32 21.69 5.63
C GLY A 128 -3.01 20.27 6.14
N LEU A 129 -1.77 20.07 6.59
CA LEU A 129 -1.39 18.83 7.30
C LEU A 129 -1.92 18.94 8.73
N SER A 130 -2.72 17.98 9.16
CA SER A 130 -3.19 17.84 10.55
C SER A 130 -2.02 17.69 11.52
N ASP A 131 -2.29 17.64 12.82
CA ASP A 131 -1.27 17.19 13.77
C ASP A 131 -0.93 15.70 13.52
N PRO A 132 0.33 15.27 13.76
CA PRO A 132 0.75 13.90 13.43
C PRO A 132 -0.03 12.80 14.15
N GLY A 133 -0.49 13.03 15.39
CA GLY A 133 -1.30 12.07 16.14
C GLY A 133 -2.71 11.95 15.57
N GLY A 134 -3.33 13.08 15.23
CA GLY A 134 -4.60 13.16 14.53
C GLY A 134 -4.62 12.38 13.22
N SER A 135 -3.54 12.46 12.43
CA SER A 135 -3.42 11.73 11.15
C SER A 135 -3.48 10.21 11.29
N VAL A 136 -3.14 9.66 12.46
CA VAL A 136 -3.08 8.20 12.70
C VAL A 136 -4.18 7.70 13.63
N MET A 137 -5.10 8.57 14.06
CA MET A 137 -6.22 8.15 14.92
C MET A 137 -7.09 7.07 14.26
N GLY A 138 -7.33 7.17 12.94
CA GLY A 138 -8.06 6.13 12.21
C GLY A 138 -7.35 4.77 12.25
N VAL A 139 -6.01 4.77 12.22
CA VAL A 139 -5.19 3.55 12.30
C VAL A 139 -5.34 2.89 13.67
N ARG A 140 -5.29 3.66 14.76
CA ARG A 140 -5.51 3.16 16.13
C ARG A 140 -6.89 2.53 16.29
N THR A 141 -7.92 3.24 15.80
CA THR A 141 -9.30 2.77 15.85
C THR A 141 -9.47 1.48 15.06
N LEU A 142 -8.84 1.36 13.89
CA LEU A 142 -8.83 0.10 13.14
C LEU A 142 -8.15 -1.01 13.95
N TRP A 143 -6.96 -0.76 14.49
CA TRP A 143 -6.23 -1.76 15.28
C TRP A 143 -7.03 -2.28 16.48
N SER A 144 -7.67 -1.37 17.20
CA SER A 144 -8.54 -1.67 18.33
C SER A 144 -9.78 -2.48 17.91
N ARG A 145 -10.45 -2.10 16.81
CA ARG A 145 -11.60 -2.83 16.29
C ARG A 145 -11.26 -4.24 15.82
N LEU A 146 -10.08 -4.43 15.24
CA LEU A 146 -9.56 -5.75 14.86
C LEU A 146 -9.13 -6.59 16.08
N GLY A 147 -9.11 -6.02 17.30
CA GLY A 147 -8.65 -6.70 18.50
C GLY A 147 -7.15 -7.01 18.51
N LEU A 148 -6.37 -6.33 17.66
CA LEU A 148 -4.93 -6.53 17.57
C LEU A 148 -4.22 -5.83 18.73
N HIS A 149 -3.13 -6.43 19.22
CA HIS A 149 -2.36 -5.85 20.31
C HIS A 149 -1.72 -4.52 19.87
N PRO A 150 -1.92 -3.39 20.58
CA PRO A 150 -1.41 -2.09 20.14
C PRO A 150 0.11 -2.07 19.89
N GLY A 151 0.89 -2.83 20.66
CA GLY A 151 2.35 -2.93 20.48
C GLY A 151 2.80 -3.52 19.13
N THR A 152 1.92 -4.18 18.36
CA THR A 152 2.28 -4.71 17.04
C THR A 152 2.21 -3.66 15.92
N LEU A 153 1.63 -2.48 16.20
CA LEU A 153 1.52 -1.39 15.23
C LEU A 153 2.88 -1.02 14.64
N ALA A 154 3.88 -0.78 15.49
CA ALA A 154 5.20 -0.36 15.07
C ALA A 154 5.96 -1.42 14.24
N GLU A 155 5.58 -2.69 14.37
CA GLU A 155 6.21 -3.82 13.69
C GLU A 155 5.50 -4.20 12.38
N SER A 156 4.24 -3.79 12.23
CA SER A 156 3.37 -4.22 11.12
C SER A 156 2.98 -3.08 10.18
N VAL A 157 3.22 -1.83 10.56
CA VAL A 157 2.73 -0.65 9.84
C VAL A 157 3.84 0.35 9.54
N ALA A 158 3.88 0.81 8.29
CA ALA A 158 4.57 2.02 7.88
C ALA A 158 3.55 3.11 7.51
N ILE A 159 3.82 4.36 7.89
CA ILE A 159 3.01 5.52 7.50
C ILE A 159 3.55 6.14 6.22
N THR A 160 2.66 6.35 5.25
CA THR A 160 3.02 6.84 3.92
C THR A 160 2.06 7.94 3.46
N PRO A 161 2.44 8.71 2.42
CA PRO A 161 1.47 9.42 1.60
C PRO A 161 0.47 8.46 0.94
N SER A 162 -0.72 8.95 0.61
CA SER A 162 -1.79 8.15 -0.01
C SER A 162 -1.44 7.54 -1.38
N CYS A 163 -0.47 8.13 -2.09
CA CYS A 163 0.03 7.74 -3.40
C CYS A 163 1.41 8.40 -3.65
N GLY A 164 1.89 8.34 -4.89
CA GLY A 164 3.09 9.05 -5.31
C GLY A 164 2.97 10.58 -5.22
N LEU A 165 4.08 11.23 -4.89
CA LEU A 165 4.17 12.69 -4.71
C LEU A 165 4.45 13.46 -6.01
N ALA A 166 4.28 12.84 -7.19
CA ALA A 166 4.62 13.46 -8.47
C ALA A 166 3.83 14.74 -8.78
N GLY A 167 2.62 14.87 -8.22
CA GLY A 167 1.77 16.06 -8.34
C GLY A 167 1.97 17.11 -7.24
N ALA A 168 2.83 16.86 -6.25
CA ALA A 168 3.09 17.79 -5.15
C ALA A 168 4.15 18.82 -5.50
N SER A 169 4.07 20.00 -4.86
CA SER A 169 5.20 20.91 -4.82
C SER A 169 6.39 20.26 -4.08
N PRO A 170 7.66 20.55 -4.44
CA PRO A 170 8.81 20.01 -3.70
C PRO A 170 8.82 20.39 -2.21
N ALA A 171 8.26 21.55 -1.86
CA ALA A 171 8.11 21.97 -0.47
C ALA A 171 7.11 21.08 0.27
N TYR A 172 5.97 20.80 -0.34
CA TYR A 172 4.97 19.90 0.22
C TYR A 172 5.45 18.47 0.30
N ALA A 173 6.12 17.94 -0.74
CA ALA A 173 6.68 16.59 -0.70
C ALA A 173 7.60 16.39 0.52
N ARG A 174 8.46 17.37 0.83
CA ARG A 174 9.28 17.35 2.05
C ARG A 174 8.43 17.39 3.33
N ALA A 175 7.43 18.26 3.37
CA ALA A 175 6.55 18.38 4.53
C ALA A 175 5.74 17.10 4.78
N ALA A 176 5.17 16.51 3.74
CA ALA A 176 4.40 15.27 3.78
C ALA A 176 5.26 14.10 4.27
N LEU A 177 6.47 13.92 3.73
CA LEU A 177 7.39 12.87 4.19
C LEU A 177 7.83 13.07 5.65
N ALA A 178 8.16 14.30 6.04
CA ALA A 178 8.49 14.61 7.44
C ALA A 178 7.28 14.39 8.37
N HIS A 179 6.07 14.65 7.88
CA HIS A 179 4.82 14.40 8.58
C HIS A 179 4.56 12.90 8.75
N SER A 180 4.69 12.10 7.69
CA SER A 180 4.59 10.64 7.75
C SER A 180 5.53 10.05 8.80
N ALA A 181 6.79 10.52 8.85
CA ALA A 181 7.74 10.06 9.86
C ALA A 181 7.36 10.46 11.29
N ARG A 182 6.80 11.66 11.50
CA ARG A 182 6.30 12.10 12.83
C ARG A 182 5.06 11.31 13.24
N ALA A 183 4.16 11.04 12.31
CA ALA A 183 2.94 10.27 12.52
C ALA A 183 3.25 8.81 12.88
N ALA A 184 4.21 8.18 12.17
CA ALA A 184 4.71 6.86 12.52
C ALA A 184 5.30 6.80 13.94
N ARG A 185 6.10 7.80 14.34
CA ARG A 185 6.60 7.89 15.73
C ARG A 185 5.48 8.05 16.74
N SER A 186 4.46 8.85 16.45
CA SER A 186 3.30 8.97 17.33
C SER A 186 2.60 7.63 17.58
N LEU A 187 2.49 6.76 16.56
CA LEU A 187 1.96 5.40 16.72
C LEU A 187 2.85 4.52 17.59
N ALA A 188 4.17 4.64 17.46
CA ALA A 188 5.11 3.84 18.26
C ALA A 188 5.17 4.29 19.72
N ASP A 189 5.24 5.61 19.98
CA ASP A 189 5.44 6.18 21.31
C ASP A 189 4.18 6.10 22.19
N ASN A 190 3.01 6.16 21.57
CA ASN A 190 1.74 5.97 22.23
C ASN A 190 1.00 4.98 21.34
N PRO A 191 0.94 3.68 21.63
CA PRO A 191 0.20 2.73 20.80
C PRO A 191 -1.30 2.67 21.14
N GLU A 192 -1.70 3.16 22.31
CA GLU A 192 -3.10 3.23 22.79
C GLU A 192 -3.94 4.37 22.18
#